data_AF-A0A8J5L6B6-F1
#
_entry.id   AF-A0A8J5L6B6-F1
#
_cell.length_a   1.000
_cell.length_b   1.000
_cell.length_c   1.000
_cell.angle_alpha   90.00
_cell.angle_beta   90.00
_cell.angle_gamma   90.00
#
_symmetry.space_group_name_H-M   'P 1'
#
loop_
_entity.id
_entity.type
_entity.pdbx_description
1 polymer ?
#
loop_
_entity_poly.entity_id
_entity_poly.type
_entity_poly.pdbx_seq_one_letter_code
_entity_poly.pdbx_strand_id
1 'polypeptide(L)'
;MYAVQAHAQLIAFVSSLHSPLQIHDRRYGGTEADNFPVDQEEYLVGAGVLARGQQLPEAPEMLPYATIVEAEAALGRNLTFLEVVWFRYSSRMPDYLLYYHSILCIFVVFTLAPLPLALIELGLPASISPFKIQPKVRHPPALFFHCYKEAMRTLILSVGSFQLTCYPVFKFVGIRTGLPLPSFWEAALQLLVYFLVEDYLNYWLHRLLHTKWGYEKIHYIHHQYAAPIGLHALYAYWGDLLFPGIVAFAGPALVPCHVVILWLFGSLLVLASIECHTGYCPHPTT
;
A
#
# COMPACT_ATOMS: atom_id res chain seq x y z
N MET A 1 0.07 17.41 -3.04
CA MET A 1 0.54 17.94 -1.74
C MET A 1 -0.48 18.84 -1.04
N TYR A 2 -1.09 19.86 -1.66
CA TYR A 2 -2.15 20.66 -1.01
C TYR A 2 -3.51 19.95 -0.85
N ALA A 3 -3.81 18.92 -1.65
CA ALA A 3 -5.10 18.24 -1.65
C ALA A 3 -5.35 17.35 -0.41
N VAL A 4 -4.30 16.68 0.09
CA VAL A 4 -4.41 15.74 1.23
C VAL A 4 -4.61 16.49 2.56
N GLN A 5 -3.98 17.66 2.71
CA GLN A 5 -4.09 18.47 3.93
C GLN A 5 -5.42 19.23 4.03
N ALA A 6 -6.00 19.63 2.90
CA ALA A 6 -7.36 20.18 2.84
C ALA A 6 -8.42 19.15 3.29
N HIS A 7 -8.14 17.86 3.13
CA HIS A 7 -9.05 16.78 3.42
C HIS A 7 -9.23 16.53 4.93
N ALA A 8 -8.15 16.57 5.71
CA ALA A 8 -8.21 16.44 7.18
C ALA A 8 -8.97 17.61 7.84
N GLN A 9 -8.84 18.83 7.32
CA GLN A 9 -9.55 20.01 7.83
C GLN A 9 -11.04 19.99 7.49
N LEU A 10 -11.43 19.46 6.32
CA LEU A 10 -12.84 19.31 5.92
C LEU A 10 -13.56 18.26 6.77
N ILE A 11 -12.91 17.14 7.11
CA ILE A 11 -13.48 16.11 7.98
C ILE A 11 -13.73 16.63 9.40
N ALA A 12 -12.79 17.41 9.96
CA ALA A 12 -12.95 18.05 11.26
C ALA A 12 -14.10 19.08 11.28
N PHE A 13 -14.28 19.83 10.19
CA PHE A 13 -15.38 20.79 10.03
C PHE A 13 -16.74 20.12 9.86
N VAL A 14 -16.84 19.02 9.11
CA VAL A 14 -18.12 18.28 8.95
C VAL A 14 -18.51 17.55 10.24
N SER A 15 -17.54 17.07 11.00
CA SER A 15 -17.75 16.40 12.29
C SER A 15 -18.23 17.36 13.38
N SER A 16 -17.89 18.65 13.30
CA SER A 16 -18.38 19.66 14.24
C SER A 16 -19.83 20.11 13.97
N LEU A 17 -20.39 19.77 12.81
CA LEU A 17 -21.75 20.13 12.41
C LEU A 17 -22.82 19.11 12.83
N HIS A 18 -22.44 17.94 13.35
CA HIS A 18 -23.39 16.91 13.79
C HIS A 18 -23.31 16.70 15.31
N SER A 19 -24.31 17.21 16.03
CA SER A 19 -24.55 16.79 17.42
C SER A 19 -25.06 15.34 17.46
N PRO A 20 -24.61 14.50 18.42
CA PRO A 20 -24.95 13.09 18.44
C PRO A 20 -26.42 12.89 18.79
N LEU A 21 -27.20 12.36 17.84
CA LEU A 21 -28.53 11.80 18.07
C LEU A 21 -28.39 10.55 18.94
N GLN A 22 -28.90 10.62 20.17
CA GLN A 22 -29.09 9.45 21.01
C GLN A 22 -30.25 8.62 20.45
N ILE A 23 -29.97 7.36 20.08
CA ILE A 23 -31.01 6.41 19.69
C ILE A 23 -30.95 5.20 20.61
N HIS A 24 -32.08 4.98 21.29
CA HIS A 24 -32.38 3.90 22.21
C HIS A 24 -32.40 2.52 21.53
N ASP A 25 -31.85 1.55 22.24
CA ASP A 25 -31.80 0.13 21.91
C ASP A 25 -33.16 -0.57 22.10
N ARG A 26 -33.62 -1.34 21.10
CA ARG A 26 -34.68 -2.37 21.25
C ARG A 26 -34.51 -3.55 20.27
N ARG A 27 -33.94 -4.62 20.84
CA ARG A 27 -34.34 -6.05 20.83
C ARG A 27 -34.83 -6.78 19.55
N TYR A 28 -34.23 -7.97 19.43
CA TYR A 28 -34.41 -9.11 18.53
C TYR A 28 -35.79 -9.81 18.48
N GLY A 29 -36.05 -10.40 17.32
CA GLY A 29 -36.88 -11.59 16.98
C GLY A 29 -36.84 -11.72 15.45
N GLY A 30 -36.55 -12.83 14.75
CA GLY A 30 -36.72 -14.26 14.96
C GLY A 30 -37.72 -14.79 13.90
N THR A 31 -37.41 -15.91 13.23
CA THR A 31 -38.13 -16.66 12.14
C THR A 31 -37.88 -16.18 10.70
N GLU A 32 -37.77 -16.98 9.64
CA GLU A 32 -37.92 -18.42 9.38
C GLU A 32 -37.18 -18.75 8.07
N ALA A 33 -36.86 -20.02 7.87
CA ALA A 33 -36.13 -20.54 6.72
C ALA A 33 -37.08 -20.88 5.57
N ASP A 34 -36.71 -20.52 4.33
CA ASP A 34 -37.35 -21.04 3.12
C ASP A 34 -36.32 -21.67 2.17
N ASN A 35 -36.59 -22.93 1.85
CA ASN A 35 -35.89 -23.79 0.90
C ASN A 35 -36.21 -23.39 -0.54
N PHE A 36 -35.18 -23.27 -1.38
CA PHE A 36 -35.32 -23.32 -2.85
C PHE A 36 -34.43 -24.43 -3.43
N PRO A 37 -34.88 -25.19 -4.45
CA PRO A 37 -34.11 -26.28 -5.02
C PRO A 37 -32.96 -25.74 -5.89
N VAL A 38 -31.82 -26.42 -5.80
CA VAL A 38 -30.63 -26.17 -6.64
C VAL A 38 -30.73 -27.07 -7.87
N ASP A 39 -31.12 -26.49 -9.00
CA ASP A 39 -30.98 -27.15 -10.30
C ASP A 39 -29.54 -26.93 -10.78
N GLN A 40 -28.75 -28.00 -10.76
CA GLN A 40 -27.47 -28.10 -11.46
C GLN A 40 -27.76 -28.48 -12.91
N GLU A 41 -27.46 -27.61 -13.87
CA GLU A 41 -26.78 -27.89 -15.16
C GLU A 41 -26.86 -26.67 -16.09
N GLU A 42 -25.94 -26.62 -17.05
CA GLU A 42 -25.81 -25.65 -18.15
C GLU A 42 -25.24 -24.25 -17.86
N TYR A 43 -23.90 -24.18 -17.74
CA TYR A 43 -23.12 -23.09 -18.34
C TYR A 43 -21.85 -23.66 -18.99
N LEU A 44 -22.02 -24.25 -20.18
CA LEU A 44 -21.01 -24.25 -21.23
C LEU A 44 -21.63 -23.37 -22.33
N VAL A 45 -20.98 -22.39 -22.94
CA VAL A 45 -19.83 -22.54 -23.82
C VAL A 45 -19.27 -21.14 -24.09
N GLY A 46 -17.98 -20.94 -23.80
CA GLY A 46 -17.24 -19.73 -24.19
C GLY A 46 -15.72 -19.86 -24.03
N ALA A 47 -15.21 -21.07 -23.79
CA ALA A 47 -13.79 -21.35 -23.75
C ALA A 47 -13.52 -22.48 -24.74
N GLY A 48 -12.70 -22.20 -25.74
CA GLY A 48 -12.26 -23.20 -26.70
C GLY A 48 -11.69 -24.42 -25.98
N VAL A 49 -12.10 -25.60 -26.44
CA VAL A 49 -11.59 -26.89 -25.96
C VAL A 49 -10.09 -26.95 -26.27
N LEU A 50 -9.25 -26.74 -25.27
CA LEU A 50 -7.83 -27.07 -25.35
C LEU A 50 -7.71 -28.60 -25.37
N ALA A 51 -7.12 -29.13 -26.45
CA ALA A 51 -6.89 -30.55 -26.60
C ALA A 51 -5.98 -31.07 -25.48
N ARG A 52 -6.33 -32.24 -24.93
CA ARG A 52 -5.59 -32.96 -23.88
C ARG A 52 -4.14 -33.19 -24.35
N GLY A 53 -3.20 -32.40 -23.84
CA GLY A 53 -1.77 -32.50 -24.18
C GLY A 53 -1.08 -31.20 -24.58
N GLN A 54 -1.81 -30.10 -24.78
CA GLN A 54 -1.17 -28.78 -24.89
C GLN A 54 -0.89 -28.21 -23.50
N GLN A 55 0.40 -28.10 -23.14
CA GLN A 55 0.82 -27.21 -22.06
C GLN A 55 0.29 -25.81 -22.39
N LEU A 56 -0.34 -25.14 -21.41
CA LEU A 56 -0.49 -23.69 -21.44
C LEU A 56 0.89 -23.11 -21.80
N PRO A 57 0.99 -22.15 -22.75
CA PRO A 57 2.28 -21.57 -23.08
C PRO A 57 2.92 -21.10 -21.77
N GLU A 58 4.10 -21.65 -21.47
CA GLU A 58 4.86 -21.21 -20.31
C GLU A 58 5.04 -19.71 -20.46
N ALA A 59 4.43 -18.95 -19.56
CA ALA A 59 4.49 -17.51 -19.65
C ALA A 59 5.96 -17.09 -19.59
N PRO A 60 6.44 -16.33 -20.59
CA PRO A 60 7.86 -16.18 -20.88
C PRO A 60 8.63 -15.75 -19.64
N GLU A 61 9.81 -16.33 -19.47
CA GLU A 61 10.80 -15.85 -18.50
C GLU A 61 11.02 -14.35 -18.74
N MET A 62 10.84 -13.52 -17.70
CA MET A 62 10.80 -12.07 -17.92
C MET A 62 12.18 -11.45 -18.18
N LEU A 63 13.26 -12.19 -17.94
CA LEU A 63 14.61 -11.88 -18.41
C LEU A 63 15.12 -13.02 -19.31
N PRO A 64 14.82 -13.00 -20.61
CA PRO A 64 15.15 -14.10 -21.51
C PRO A 64 16.62 -14.12 -21.97
N TYR A 65 17.48 -13.26 -21.42
CA TYR A 65 18.86 -13.06 -21.91
C TYR A 65 19.88 -13.70 -20.98
N ALA A 66 20.78 -14.53 -21.54
CA ALA A 66 21.86 -15.16 -20.80
C ALA A 66 23.06 -14.22 -20.59
N THR A 67 23.24 -13.24 -21.48
CA THR A 67 24.39 -12.31 -21.43
C THR A 67 24.00 -10.86 -21.72
N ILE A 68 24.86 -9.93 -21.30
CA ILE A 68 24.71 -8.50 -21.65
C ILE A 68 24.73 -8.33 -23.16
N VAL A 69 25.64 -9.00 -23.87
CA VAL A 69 25.76 -8.90 -25.34
C VAL A 69 24.47 -9.32 -26.04
N GLU A 70 23.83 -10.38 -25.55
CA GLU A 70 22.53 -10.83 -26.07
C GLU A 70 21.42 -9.81 -25.79
N ALA A 71 21.37 -9.26 -24.57
CA ALA A 71 20.42 -8.22 -24.22
C ALA A 71 20.62 -6.94 -25.07
N GLU A 72 21.86 -6.54 -25.34
CA GLU A 72 22.18 -5.40 -26.20
C GLU A 72 21.80 -5.65 -27.65
N ALA A 73 22.07 -6.86 -28.16
CA ALA A 73 21.67 -7.27 -29.49
C ALA A 73 20.14 -7.25 -29.64
N ALA A 74 19.40 -7.76 -28.65
CA ALA A 74 17.93 -7.77 -28.65
C ALA A 74 17.33 -6.36 -28.57
N LEU A 75 17.94 -5.45 -27.80
CA LEU A 75 17.49 -4.06 -27.69
C LEU A 75 17.96 -3.16 -28.85
N GLY A 76 18.89 -3.63 -29.68
CA GLY A 76 19.49 -2.84 -30.76
C GLY A 76 20.33 -1.65 -30.27
N ARG A 77 20.74 -1.65 -28.99
CA ARG A 77 21.55 -0.61 -28.36
C ARG A 77 22.32 -1.16 -27.16
N ASN A 78 23.39 -0.48 -26.79
CA ASN A 78 24.10 -0.78 -25.56
C ASN A 78 23.20 -0.56 -24.32
N LEU A 79 23.44 -1.34 -23.27
CA LEU A 79 22.75 -1.15 -22.00
C LEU A 79 23.27 0.11 -21.31
N THR A 80 22.37 0.84 -20.67
CA THR A 80 22.75 1.91 -19.76
C THR A 80 23.43 1.33 -18.50
N PHE A 81 24.16 2.16 -17.76
CA PHE A 81 24.79 1.74 -16.50
C PHE A 81 23.79 1.07 -15.53
N LEU A 82 22.61 1.66 -15.37
CA LEU A 82 21.56 1.12 -14.49
C LEU A 82 21.01 -0.21 -15.01
N GLU A 83 20.86 -0.37 -16.33
CA GLU A 83 20.43 -1.63 -16.93
C GLU A 83 21.48 -2.73 -16.76
N VAL A 84 22.78 -2.41 -16.84
CA VAL A 84 23.86 -3.36 -16.53
C VAL A 84 23.83 -3.77 -15.06
N VAL A 85 23.67 -2.82 -14.14
CA VAL A 85 23.55 -3.10 -12.71
C VAL A 85 22.34 -3.98 -12.43
N TRP A 86 21.18 -3.62 -13.01
CA TRP A 86 19.96 -4.40 -12.90
C TRP A 86 20.16 -5.81 -13.43
N PHE A 87 20.65 -5.96 -14.66
CA PHE A 87 20.89 -7.27 -15.28
C PHE A 87 21.81 -8.16 -14.42
N ARG A 88 22.91 -7.62 -13.90
CA ARG A 88 23.83 -8.38 -13.04
C ARG A 88 23.18 -8.84 -11.74
N TYR A 89 22.26 -8.04 -11.21
CA TYR A 89 21.51 -8.36 -10.01
C TYR A 89 20.38 -9.36 -10.28
N SER A 90 19.57 -9.14 -11.31
CA SER A 90 18.32 -9.86 -11.57
C SER A 90 18.45 -11.13 -12.41
N SER A 91 19.46 -11.25 -13.29
CA SER A 91 19.58 -12.36 -14.27
C SER A 91 19.64 -13.77 -13.68
N ARG A 92 20.00 -13.92 -12.41
CA ARG A 92 20.06 -15.23 -11.72
C ARG A 92 18.95 -15.44 -10.72
N MET A 93 18.07 -14.46 -10.55
CA MET A 93 16.97 -14.54 -9.59
C MET A 93 15.68 -14.93 -10.31
N PRO A 94 14.92 -15.90 -9.77
CA PRO A 94 13.58 -16.13 -10.28
C PRO A 94 12.70 -14.91 -10.00
N ASP A 95 11.79 -14.60 -10.93
CA ASP A 95 10.99 -13.38 -10.91
C ASP A 95 10.24 -13.16 -9.60
N TYR A 96 9.68 -14.22 -9.00
CA TYR A 96 8.93 -14.12 -7.74
C TYR A 96 9.76 -13.51 -6.61
N LEU A 97 11.08 -13.76 -6.56
CA LEU A 97 11.93 -13.14 -5.55
C LEU A 97 12.02 -11.64 -5.78
N LEU A 98 12.15 -11.17 -7.03
CA LEU A 98 12.15 -9.74 -7.34
C LEU A 98 10.84 -9.08 -6.88
N TYR A 99 9.69 -9.72 -7.07
CA TYR A 99 8.44 -9.18 -6.52
C TYR A 99 8.45 -9.10 -4.99
N TYR A 100 8.97 -10.12 -4.30
CA TYR A 100 9.04 -10.13 -2.84
C TYR A 100 9.97 -9.07 -2.25
N HIS A 101 10.88 -8.48 -3.05
CA HIS A 101 11.64 -7.31 -2.61
C HIS A 101 10.73 -6.11 -2.29
N SER A 102 9.50 -6.05 -2.81
CA SER A 102 8.50 -5.04 -2.41
C SER A 102 8.24 -5.08 -0.90
N ILE A 103 8.18 -6.29 -0.31
CA ILE A 103 8.00 -6.48 1.14
C ILE A 103 9.21 -5.90 1.88
N LEU A 104 10.42 -6.18 1.39
CA LEU A 104 11.65 -5.67 1.97
C LEU A 104 11.73 -4.13 1.86
N CYS A 105 11.36 -3.55 0.72
CA CYS A 105 11.32 -2.11 0.53
C CYS A 105 10.38 -1.44 1.54
N ILE A 106 9.15 -1.94 1.69
CA ILE A 106 8.18 -1.44 2.67
C ILE A 106 8.74 -1.55 4.09
N PHE A 107 9.33 -2.70 4.44
CA PHE A 107 9.92 -2.94 5.76
C PHE A 107 11.06 -1.96 6.06
N VAL A 108 12.00 -1.80 5.13
CA VAL A 108 13.15 -0.91 5.28
C VAL A 108 12.71 0.54 5.39
N VAL A 109 11.80 0.98 4.52
CA VAL A 109 11.28 2.36 4.52
C VAL A 109 10.55 2.65 5.83
N PHE A 110 9.64 1.78 6.27
CA PHE A 110 8.95 1.98 7.53
C PHE A 110 9.88 1.87 8.75
N THR A 111 10.97 1.09 8.66
CA THR A 111 11.95 1.03 9.75
C THR A 111 12.77 2.31 9.84
N LEU A 112 13.18 2.89 8.71
CA LEU A 112 14.13 4.00 8.69
C LEU A 112 13.45 5.38 8.71
N ALA A 113 12.38 5.57 7.93
CA ALA A 113 11.76 6.87 7.75
C ALA A 113 11.16 7.51 9.03
N PRO A 114 10.51 6.77 9.94
CA PRO A 114 9.99 7.36 11.16
C PRO A 114 11.04 7.54 12.25
N LEU A 115 12.27 6.99 12.12
CA LEU A 115 13.31 7.14 13.16
C LEU A 115 13.72 8.60 13.42
N PRO A 116 14.04 9.42 12.40
CA PRO A 116 14.32 10.84 12.62
C PRO A 116 13.15 11.55 13.29
N LEU A 117 11.92 11.25 12.90
CA LEU A 117 10.70 11.83 13.49
C LEU A 117 10.52 11.40 14.95
N ALA A 118 10.80 10.14 15.27
CA ALA A 118 10.75 9.63 16.63
C ALA A 118 11.80 10.31 17.53
N LEU A 119 13.03 10.51 17.04
CA LEU A 119 14.07 11.23 17.77
C LEU A 119 13.69 12.69 18.01
N ILE A 120 13.11 13.35 17.00
CA ILE A 120 12.58 14.72 17.13
C ILE A 120 11.47 14.78 18.17
N GLU A 121 10.54 13.82 18.16
CA GLU A 121 9.42 13.78 19.10
C GLU A 121 9.87 13.52 20.55
N LEU A 122 10.90 12.67 20.74
CA LEU A 122 11.48 12.36 22.05
C LEU A 122 12.31 13.51 22.63
N GLY A 123 13.06 14.22 21.79
CA GLY A 123 13.86 15.37 22.20
C GLY A 123 13.07 16.69 22.28
N LEU A 124 12.05 16.82 21.44
CA LEU A 124 11.20 17.99 21.20
C LEU A 124 11.97 19.33 21.28
N PRO A 125 12.91 19.59 20.34
CA PRO A 125 13.71 20.80 20.38
C PRO A 125 12.85 22.05 20.21
N ALA A 126 13.26 23.16 20.85
CA ALA A 126 12.51 24.41 20.85
C ALA A 126 12.24 24.98 19.45
N SER A 127 13.11 24.68 18.47
CA SER A 127 12.93 25.07 17.06
C SER A 127 11.79 24.34 16.36
N ILE A 128 11.44 23.13 16.79
CA ILE A 128 10.39 22.30 16.17
C ILE A 128 9.06 22.43 16.94
N SER A 129 9.10 22.73 18.23
CA SER A 129 7.90 22.84 19.07
C SER A 129 6.78 23.73 18.51
N PRO A 130 7.05 24.87 17.83
CA PRO A 130 6.00 25.70 17.23
C PRO A 130 5.23 25.02 16.08
N PHE A 131 5.80 23.98 15.46
CA PHE A 131 5.20 23.27 14.34
C PHE A 131 4.34 22.08 14.79
N LYS A 132 4.33 21.77 16.10
CA LYS A 132 3.61 20.62 16.65
C LYS A 132 2.14 20.94 16.84
N ILE A 133 1.26 20.20 16.17
CA ILE A 133 -0.18 20.45 16.16
C ILE A 133 -0.81 20.29 17.56
N GLN A 134 -0.30 19.35 18.36
CA GLN A 134 -0.79 19.06 19.72
C GLN A 134 0.34 19.20 20.76
N PRO A 135 0.75 20.44 21.09
CA PRO A 135 1.97 20.69 21.89
C PRO A 135 1.86 20.20 23.35
N LYS A 136 0.63 20.01 23.85
CA LYS A 136 0.36 19.53 25.21
C LYS A 136 0.48 18.02 25.37
N VAL A 137 0.56 17.26 24.27
CA VAL A 137 0.64 15.80 24.29
C VAL A 137 2.08 15.36 24.09
N ARG A 138 2.56 14.49 24.97
CA ARG A 138 3.86 13.82 24.86
C ARG A 138 3.69 12.33 25.10
N HIS A 139 4.41 11.55 24.31
CA HIS A 139 4.38 10.10 24.37
C HIS A 139 5.63 9.56 25.06
N PRO A 140 5.52 8.52 25.91
CA PRO A 140 6.69 7.91 26.55
C PRO A 140 7.50 7.09 25.52
N PRO A 141 8.83 6.93 25.69
CA PRO A 141 9.67 6.13 24.79
C PRO A 141 9.17 4.69 24.56
N ALA A 142 8.58 4.09 25.59
CA ALA A 142 8.01 2.75 25.50
C ALA A 142 6.89 2.64 24.44
N LEU A 143 6.15 3.72 24.18
CA LEU A 143 5.10 3.74 23.16
C LEU A 143 5.69 3.57 21.75
N PHE A 144 6.81 4.21 21.46
CA PHE A 144 7.47 4.13 20.14
C PHE A 144 7.89 2.70 19.83
N PHE A 145 8.53 2.04 20.81
CA PHE A 145 8.92 0.64 20.65
C PHE A 145 7.70 -0.27 20.50
N HIS A 146 6.65 -0.04 21.28
CA HIS A 146 5.40 -0.79 21.17
C HIS A 146 4.75 -0.64 19.78
N CYS A 147 4.56 0.59 19.30
CA CYS A 147 3.96 0.86 18.00
C CYS A 147 4.79 0.25 16.87
N TYR A 148 6.11 0.40 16.91
CA TYR A 148 7.01 -0.23 15.94
C TYR A 148 6.85 -1.76 15.95
N LYS A 149 6.88 -2.39 17.12
CA LYS A 149 6.76 -3.84 17.26
C LYS A 149 5.44 -4.36 16.69
N GLU A 150 4.31 -3.73 17.03
CA GLU A 150 2.99 -4.17 16.54
C GLU A 150 2.80 -3.86 15.05
N ALA A 151 3.33 -2.74 14.54
CA ALA A 151 3.36 -2.45 13.11
C ALA A 151 4.18 -3.50 12.34
N MET A 152 5.37 -3.88 12.84
CA MET A 152 6.20 -4.96 12.27
C MET A 152 5.50 -6.31 12.29
N ARG A 153 4.84 -6.64 13.40
CA ARG A 153 4.06 -7.87 13.49
C ARG A 153 2.97 -7.92 12.42
N THR A 154 2.21 -6.84 12.26
CA THR A 154 1.10 -6.76 11.29
C THR A 154 1.63 -6.75 9.85
N LEU A 155 2.69 -5.99 9.58
CA LEU A 155 3.36 -5.96 8.28
C LEU A 155 3.89 -7.33 7.88
N ILE A 156 4.53 -8.07 8.78
CA ILE A 156 5.09 -9.39 8.46
C ILE A 156 3.99 -10.45 8.32
N LEU A 157 3.14 -10.59 9.35
CA LEU A 157 2.18 -11.70 9.44
C LEU A 157 0.95 -11.53 8.56
N SER A 158 0.58 -10.30 8.20
CA SER A 158 -0.62 -10.03 7.41
C SER A 158 -0.24 -9.53 6.02
N VAL A 159 0.43 -8.38 5.93
CA VAL A 159 0.74 -7.75 4.63
C VAL A 159 1.76 -8.57 3.85
N GLY A 160 2.84 -9.01 4.49
CA GLY A 160 3.90 -9.82 3.90
C GLY A 160 3.36 -11.18 3.47
N SER A 161 2.66 -11.89 4.37
CA SER A 161 2.02 -13.17 4.04
C SER A 161 1.04 -13.07 2.88
N PHE A 162 0.23 -12.00 2.81
CA PHE A 162 -0.65 -11.75 1.68
C PHE A 162 0.15 -11.52 0.38
N GLN A 163 1.16 -10.66 0.39
CA GLN A 163 1.99 -10.38 -0.79
C GLN A 163 2.71 -11.61 -1.33
N LEU A 164 3.11 -12.56 -0.47
CA LEU A 164 3.69 -13.83 -0.90
C LEU A 164 2.73 -14.65 -1.78
N THR A 165 1.43 -14.45 -1.65
CA THR A 165 0.41 -15.14 -2.48
C THR A 165 0.07 -14.39 -3.78
N CYS A 166 0.55 -13.14 -3.94
CA CYS A 166 0.17 -12.27 -5.05
C CYS A 166 1.01 -12.43 -6.33
N TYR A 167 2.09 -13.23 -6.32
CA TYR A 167 2.95 -13.40 -7.50
C TYR A 167 2.18 -13.79 -8.79
N PRO A 168 1.24 -14.76 -8.77
CA PRO A 168 0.45 -15.09 -9.96
C PRO A 168 -0.37 -13.90 -10.48
N VAL A 169 -0.89 -13.06 -9.58
CA VAL A 169 -1.65 -11.84 -9.95
C VAL A 169 -0.72 -10.83 -10.62
N PHE A 170 0.48 -10.59 -10.07
CA PHE A 170 1.45 -9.67 -10.67
C PHE A 170 1.91 -10.13 -12.05
N LYS A 171 2.11 -11.44 -12.22
CA LYS A 171 2.43 -12.03 -13.52
C LYS A 171 1.27 -11.89 -14.50
N PHE A 172 0.04 -12.15 -14.05
CA PHE A 172 -1.17 -12.00 -14.88
C PHE A 172 -1.41 -10.56 -15.35
N VAL A 173 -1.21 -9.59 -14.46
CA VAL A 173 -1.30 -8.16 -14.76
C VAL A 173 -0.21 -7.70 -15.74
N GLY A 174 0.92 -8.40 -15.80
CA GLY A 174 2.04 -8.05 -16.69
C GLY A 174 3.02 -7.05 -16.07
N ILE A 175 3.15 -7.03 -14.74
CA ILE A 175 4.25 -6.29 -14.10
C ILE A 175 5.55 -6.93 -14.55
N ARG A 176 6.48 -6.17 -15.12
CA ARG A 176 7.70 -6.71 -15.74
C ARG A 176 8.93 -6.59 -14.83
N THR A 177 9.83 -7.56 -14.85
CA THR A 177 11.14 -7.52 -14.16
C THR A 177 12.31 -7.36 -15.14
N GLY A 178 12.02 -7.45 -16.44
CA GLY A 178 13.01 -7.45 -17.51
C GLY A 178 13.43 -6.09 -18.04
N LEU A 179 14.39 -6.14 -18.96
CA LEU A 179 14.86 -4.98 -19.72
C LEU A 179 13.88 -4.60 -20.84
N PRO A 180 13.86 -3.32 -21.29
CA PRO A 180 14.66 -2.19 -20.80
C PRO A 180 14.16 -1.66 -19.46
N LEU A 181 14.99 -0.97 -18.69
CA LEU A 181 14.50 -0.28 -17.48
C LEU A 181 13.51 0.84 -17.87
N PRO A 182 12.56 1.20 -16.98
CA PRO A 182 11.61 2.27 -17.27
C PRO A 182 12.34 3.58 -17.50
N SER A 183 11.93 4.31 -18.54
CA SER A 183 12.43 5.67 -18.77
C SER A 183 11.95 6.61 -17.65
N PHE A 184 12.62 7.76 -17.49
CA PHE A 184 12.18 8.78 -16.53
C PHE A 184 10.71 9.18 -16.75
N TRP A 185 10.29 9.37 -18.00
CA TRP A 185 8.92 9.78 -18.32
C TRP A 185 7.91 8.65 -18.11
N GLU A 186 8.28 7.41 -18.41
CA GLU A 186 7.45 6.24 -18.08
C GLU A 186 7.21 6.17 -16.57
N ALA A 187 8.28 6.25 -15.77
CA ALA A 187 8.21 6.26 -14.31
C ALA A 187 7.34 7.41 -13.78
N ALA A 188 7.56 8.63 -14.27
CA ALA A 188 6.84 9.82 -13.81
C ALA A 188 5.33 9.74 -14.11
N LEU A 189 4.96 9.31 -15.33
CA LEU A 189 3.56 9.18 -15.73
C LEU A 189 2.86 8.02 -15.01
N GLN A 190 3.54 6.88 -14.84
CA GLN A 190 3.04 5.76 -14.05
C GLN A 190 2.78 6.19 -12.61
N LEU A 191 3.76 6.81 -11.94
CA LEU A 191 3.58 7.31 -10.58
C LEU A 191 2.45 8.33 -10.46
N LEU A 192 2.33 9.26 -11.42
CA LEU A 192 1.22 10.23 -11.46
C LEU A 192 -0.13 9.51 -11.50
N VAL A 193 -0.31 8.55 -12.41
CA VAL A 193 -1.55 7.76 -12.50
C VAL A 193 -1.80 7.01 -11.21
N TYR A 194 -0.77 6.38 -10.63
CA TYR A 194 -0.92 5.57 -9.43
C TYR A 194 -1.35 6.40 -8.23
N PHE A 195 -0.76 7.57 -8.02
CA PHE A 195 -1.18 8.48 -6.95
C PHE A 195 -2.60 9.01 -7.17
N LEU A 196 -3.01 9.33 -8.40
CA LEU A 196 -4.38 9.78 -8.67
C LEU A 196 -5.42 8.69 -8.39
N VAL A 197 -5.14 7.46 -8.82
CA VAL A 197 -6.02 6.30 -8.61
C VAL A 197 -6.07 5.94 -7.13
N GLU A 198 -4.91 5.89 -6.47
CA GLU A 198 -4.82 5.58 -5.04
C GLU A 198 -5.56 6.63 -4.21
N ASP A 199 -5.30 7.92 -4.42
CA ASP A 199 -5.97 9.01 -3.68
C ASP A 199 -7.50 8.94 -3.84
N TYR A 200 -7.99 8.76 -5.06
CA TYR A 200 -9.42 8.68 -5.34
C TYR A 200 -10.09 7.46 -4.67
N LEU A 201 -9.51 6.28 -4.82
CA LEU A 201 -10.10 5.05 -4.28
C LEU A 201 -9.94 4.97 -2.76
N ASN A 202 -8.80 5.43 -2.25
CA ASN A 202 -8.51 5.45 -0.82
C ASN A 202 -9.41 6.45 -0.09
N TYR A 203 -9.78 7.58 -0.73
CA TYR A 203 -10.84 8.47 -0.21
C TYR A 203 -12.14 7.72 0.09
N TRP A 204 -12.63 6.93 -0.88
CA TRP A 204 -13.88 6.20 -0.71
C TRP A 204 -13.74 5.06 0.29
N LEU A 205 -12.64 4.31 0.25
CA LEU A 205 -12.35 3.27 1.23
C LEU A 205 -12.30 3.85 2.64
N HIS A 206 -11.57 4.95 2.84
CA HIS A 206 -11.43 5.59 4.14
C HIS A 206 -12.79 6.09 4.65
N ARG A 207 -13.62 6.67 3.77
CA ARG A 207 -14.99 7.05 4.11
C ARG A 207 -15.85 5.86 4.54
N LEU A 208 -15.71 4.71 3.87
CA LEU A 208 -16.38 3.47 4.25
C LEU A 208 -15.89 2.93 5.60
N LEU A 209 -14.58 3.01 5.86
CA LEU A 209 -13.97 2.63 7.14
C LEU A 209 -14.42 3.54 8.29
N HIS A 210 -14.92 4.75 8.00
CA HIS A 210 -15.53 5.64 8.99
C HIS A 210 -17.04 5.43 9.20
N THR A 211 -17.66 4.44 8.55
CA THR A 211 -19.01 3.99 8.95
C THR A 211 -18.94 3.31 10.32
N LYS A 212 -20.08 3.23 11.03
CA LYS A 212 -20.14 2.61 12.37
C LYS A 212 -19.45 1.23 12.40
N TRP A 213 -19.81 0.36 11.46
CA TRP A 213 -19.24 -0.98 11.39
C TRP A 213 -17.76 -0.97 11.02
N GLY A 214 -17.37 -0.20 9.99
CA GLY A 214 -15.97 -0.13 9.55
C GLY A 214 -15.05 0.39 10.66
N TYR A 215 -15.51 1.39 11.40
CA TYR A 215 -14.75 2.00 12.48
C TYR A 215 -14.57 1.01 13.62
N GLU A 216 -15.66 0.45 14.13
CA GLU A 216 -15.64 -0.46 15.28
C GLU A 216 -14.89 -1.77 15.01
N LYS A 217 -14.81 -2.23 13.75
CA LYS A 217 -14.23 -3.53 13.41
C LYS A 217 -12.84 -3.46 12.78
N ILE A 218 -12.52 -2.38 12.10
CA ILE A 218 -11.28 -2.26 11.33
C ILE A 218 -10.52 -1.03 11.82
N HIS A 219 -11.11 0.16 11.69
CA HIS A 219 -10.40 1.43 11.79
C HIS A 219 -10.14 1.96 13.22
N TYR A 220 -10.64 1.26 14.25
CA TYR A 220 -10.58 1.74 15.64
C TYR A 220 -9.15 1.86 16.19
N ILE A 221 -8.23 0.95 15.82
CA ILE A 221 -6.82 1.00 16.26
C ILE A 221 -6.13 2.21 15.64
N HIS A 222 -6.39 2.45 14.35
CA HIS A 222 -5.80 3.57 13.62
C HIS A 222 -6.13 4.93 14.26
N HIS A 223 -7.35 5.09 14.79
CA HIS A 223 -7.79 6.29 15.52
C HIS A 223 -7.59 6.22 17.04
N GLN A 224 -6.86 5.23 17.56
CA GLN A 224 -6.63 5.09 19.00
C GLN A 224 -5.91 6.31 19.59
N TYR A 225 -5.05 6.97 18.80
CA TYR A 225 -4.26 8.12 19.23
C TYR A 225 -4.69 9.40 18.52
N ALA A 226 -5.33 10.30 19.27
CA ALA A 226 -5.70 11.63 18.77
C ALA A 226 -4.47 12.49 18.40
N ALA A 227 -3.34 12.30 19.07
CA ALA A 227 -2.05 12.94 18.77
C ALA A 227 -1.10 11.94 18.09
N PRO A 228 -1.15 11.80 16.75
CA PRO A 228 -0.35 10.79 16.08
C PRO A 228 1.13 11.16 16.05
N ILE A 229 1.95 10.12 15.92
CA ILE A 229 3.38 10.20 15.56
C ILE A 229 3.58 9.36 14.31
N GLY A 230 4.66 9.56 13.56
CA GLY A 230 4.90 8.86 12.29
C GLY A 230 4.81 7.32 12.38
N LEU A 231 5.14 6.73 13.53
CA LEU A 231 4.98 5.28 13.76
C LEU A 231 3.52 4.81 13.81
N HIS A 232 2.57 5.69 14.10
CA HIS A 232 1.14 5.36 14.10
C HIS A 232 0.61 5.08 12.69
N ALA A 233 1.29 5.55 11.65
CA ALA A 233 0.88 5.36 10.26
C ALA A 233 0.59 3.89 9.90
N LEU A 234 1.36 2.96 10.46
CA LEU A 234 1.18 1.52 10.25
C LEU A 234 0.89 0.75 11.56
N TYR A 235 0.71 1.45 12.67
CA TYR A 235 0.12 0.87 13.87
C TYR A 235 -1.39 0.87 13.70
N ALA A 236 -1.90 -0.20 13.09
CA ALA A 236 -3.31 -0.32 12.75
C ALA A 236 -3.74 -1.79 12.76
N TYR A 237 -5.04 -2.02 12.65
CA TYR A 237 -5.54 -3.37 12.44
C TYR A 237 -5.07 -3.89 11.07
N TRP A 238 -4.92 -5.21 10.91
CA TRP A 238 -4.44 -5.77 9.63
C TRP A 238 -5.30 -5.35 8.43
N GLY A 239 -6.61 -5.17 8.64
CA GLY A 239 -7.54 -4.69 7.60
C GLY A 239 -7.25 -3.27 7.14
N ASP A 240 -6.81 -2.39 8.05
CA ASP A 240 -6.40 -1.01 7.73
C ASP A 240 -5.12 -0.96 6.89
N LEU A 241 -4.36 -2.06 6.81
CA LEU A 241 -3.17 -2.14 5.95
C LEU A 241 -3.45 -2.90 4.65
N LEU A 242 -4.23 -3.99 4.71
CA LEU A 242 -4.52 -4.81 3.54
C LEU A 242 -5.46 -4.10 2.55
N PHE A 243 -6.55 -3.48 3.01
CA PHE A 243 -7.50 -2.85 2.08
C PHE A 243 -6.89 -1.66 1.33
N PRO A 244 -6.16 -0.72 1.98
CA PRO A 244 -5.45 0.31 1.24
C PRO A 244 -4.35 -0.26 0.33
N GLY A 245 -3.68 -1.35 0.73
CA GLY A 245 -2.71 -2.05 -0.13
C GLY A 245 -3.34 -2.61 -1.42
N ILE A 246 -4.54 -3.18 -1.35
CA ILE A 246 -5.31 -3.63 -2.52
C ILE A 246 -5.72 -2.45 -3.41
N VAL A 247 -6.20 -1.36 -2.79
CA VAL A 247 -6.56 -0.13 -3.49
C VAL A 247 -5.34 0.47 -4.22
N ALA A 248 -4.19 0.54 -3.55
CA ALA A 248 -2.95 1.03 -4.14
C ALA A 248 -2.52 0.20 -5.37
N PHE A 249 -2.78 -1.11 -5.37
CA PHE A 249 -2.47 -1.98 -6.50
C PHE A 249 -3.37 -1.73 -7.73
N ALA A 250 -4.51 -1.05 -7.59
CA ALA A 250 -5.39 -0.75 -8.72
C ALA A 250 -4.68 0.07 -9.81
N GLY A 251 -3.82 1.02 -9.45
CA GLY A 251 -3.02 1.79 -10.41
C GLY A 251 -2.11 0.91 -11.27
N PRO A 252 -1.17 0.15 -10.65
CA PRO A 252 -0.35 -0.84 -11.35
C PRO A 252 -1.14 -1.91 -12.12
N ALA A 253 -2.36 -2.26 -11.68
CA ALA A 253 -3.23 -3.17 -12.42
C ALA A 253 -3.81 -2.54 -13.70
N LEU A 254 -4.13 -1.24 -13.67
CA LEU A 254 -4.64 -0.49 -14.82
C LEU A 254 -3.54 -0.15 -15.83
N VAL A 255 -2.36 0.23 -15.34
CA VAL A 255 -1.19 0.56 -16.15
C VAL A 255 0.00 -0.23 -15.61
N PRO A 256 0.25 -1.46 -16.11
CA PRO A 256 1.36 -2.29 -15.65
C PRO A 256 2.71 -1.60 -15.80
N CYS A 257 3.60 -1.78 -14.81
CA CYS A 257 4.93 -1.16 -14.77
C CYS A 257 6.06 -2.17 -14.64
N HIS A 258 7.29 -1.65 -14.62
CA HIS A 258 8.44 -2.39 -14.15
C HIS A 258 8.43 -2.55 -12.62
N VAL A 259 8.92 -3.68 -12.11
CA VAL A 259 8.95 -4.01 -10.68
C VAL A 259 9.65 -2.95 -9.82
N VAL A 260 10.66 -2.27 -10.37
CA VAL A 260 11.35 -1.15 -9.70
C VAL A 260 10.42 0.04 -9.46
N ILE A 261 9.48 0.32 -10.38
CA ILE A 261 8.46 1.36 -10.17
C ILE A 261 7.45 0.91 -9.11
N LEU A 262 7.10 -0.38 -9.09
CA LEU A 262 6.26 -0.94 -8.04
C LEU A 262 6.91 -0.78 -6.65
N TRP A 263 8.22 -1.07 -6.52
CA TRP A 263 8.98 -0.86 -5.28
C TRP A 263 9.03 0.62 -4.89
N LEU A 264 9.30 1.50 -5.86
CA LEU A 264 9.36 2.94 -5.65
C LEU A 264 8.00 3.48 -5.20
N PHE A 265 6.92 3.12 -5.90
CA PHE A 265 5.57 3.54 -5.58
C PHE A 265 5.16 3.08 -4.17
N GLY A 266 5.36 1.81 -3.84
CA GLY A 266 5.09 1.29 -2.49
C GLY A 266 5.90 2.01 -1.41
N SER A 267 7.17 2.31 -1.68
CA SER A 267 8.03 3.08 -0.76
C SER A 267 7.49 4.50 -0.54
N LEU A 268 7.10 5.18 -1.62
CA LEU A 268 6.55 6.54 -1.54
C LEU A 268 5.19 6.57 -0.83
N LEU A 269 4.35 5.55 -1.00
CA LEU A 269 3.09 5.43 -0.25
C LEU A 269 3.32 5.29 1.26
N VAL A 270 4.30 4.49 1.67
CA VAL A 270 4.66 4.37 3.09
C VAL A 270 5.15 5.71 3.63
N LEU A 271 5.99 6.43 2.87
CA LEU A 271 6.46 7.76 3.25
C LEU A 271 5.31 8.77 3.37
N ALA A 272 4.38 8.79 2.41
CA ALA A 272 3.21 9.67 2.44
C ALA A 272 2.30 9.35 3.63
N SER A 273 2.11 8.06 3.95
CA SER A 273 1.36 7.64 5.14
C SER A 273 2.05 8.13 6.42
N ILE A 274 3.37 7.94 6.55
CA ILE A 274 4.13 8.45 7.70
C ILE A 274 3.99 9.97 7.83
N GLU A 275 4.11 10.70 6.73
CA GLU A 275 3.99 12.17 6.68
C GLU A 275 2.65 12.64 7.26
N CYS A 276 1.54 12.01 6.84
CA CYS A 276 0.19 12.33 7.31
C CYS A 276 -0.01 12.09 8.83
N HIS A 277 0.85 11.28 9.45
CA HIS A 277 0.79 10.92 10.87
C HIS A 277 1.87 11.59 11.71
N THR A 278 2.70 12.45 11.14
CA THR A 278 3.82 13.08 11.85
C THR A 278 3.39 13.85 13.10
N GLY A 279 2.18 14.44 13.09
CA GLY A 279 1.72 15.35 14.14
C GLY A 279 2.29 16.78 14.02
N TYR A 280 2.94 17.09 12.90
CA TYR A 280 3.57 18.37 12.61
C TYR A 280 2.92 19.06 11.41
N CYS A 281 2.86 20.38 11.45
CA CYS A 281 2.43 21.23 10.34
C CYS A 281 3.65 22.03 9.83
N PRO A 282 3.81 22.23 8.50
CA PRO A 282 4.88 23.10 7.97
C PRO A 282 4.75 24.56 8.41
N HIS A 283 3.58 24.97 8.88
CA HIS A 283 3.31 26.30 9.39
C HIS A 283 3.20 26.27 10.92
N PRO A 284 3.76 27.26 11.63
CA PRO A 284 3.67 27.32 13.07
C PRO A 284 2.20 27.35 13.53
N THR A 285 1.87 26.49 14.49
CA THR A 285 0.60 26.50 15.21
C THR A 285 0.73 27.49 16.35
N THR A 286 0.19 28.70 16.15
CA THR A 286 0.19 29.83 17.08
C THR A 286 -0.42 29.48 18.43
#